data_AF-C9RIP1-F1
#
_entry.id   AF-C9RIP1-F1
#
_cell.length_a   1.000
_cell.length_b   1.000
_cell.length_c   1.000
_cell.angle_alpha   90.00
_cell.angle_beta   90.00
_cell.angle_gamma   90.00
#
_symmetry.space_group_name_H-M   'P 1'
#
loop_
_entity.id
_entity.type
_entity.pdbx_description
1 polymer ?
#
loop_
_entity_poly.entity_id
_entity_poly.type
_entity_poly.pdbx_seq_one_letter_code
_entity_poly.pdbx_strand_id
1 'polypeptide(L)'
;MIEFYPNSIYYPREAVDEKLAKGELEKTKKYLIGWTERHREEIWECAREDAEQPSDEILLDNLRALLLCKGSLQPAAEMGAMIREITKEVWYQNENGPKDPDMIAVDWQTKYLTKWREARMFEAFVLIEKNAKQLVEILRA
;
A
#
# COMPACT_ATOMS: atom_id res chain seq x y z
N MET A 1 -12.85 14.66 0.51
CA MET A 1 -11.41 14.35 0.52
C MET A 1 -11.00 13.79 1.88
N ILE A 2 -10.80 12.47 1.96
CA ILE A 2 -10.08 11.87 3.09
C ILE A 2 -8.59 12.01 2.79
N GLU A 3 -7.95 12.98 3.44
CA GLU A 3 -6.51 13.17 3.39
C GLU A 3 -5.84 12.15 4.33
N PHE A 4 -5.51 10.97 3.80
CA PHE A 4 -4.67 10.02 4.52
C PHE A 4 -3.20 10.42 4.40
N TYR A 5 -2.78 11.33 5.28
CA TYR A 5 -1.36 11.60 5.53
C TYR A 5 -0.93 10.79 6.75
N PRO A 6 -0.11 9.74 6.58
CA PRO A 6 0.51 9.12 7.75
C PRO A 6 1.34 10.20 8.46
N ASN A 7 1.13 10.38 9.76
CA ASN A 7 1.95 11.21 10.66
C ASN A 7 3.34 10.56 10.88
N SER A 8 4.04 10.28 9.78
CA SER A 8 5.36 9.66 9.75
C SER A 8 6.30 10.60 9.01
N ILE A 9 7.12 11.30 9.79
CA ILE A 9 8.32 12.05 9.36
C ILE A 9 9.32 11.24 8.49
N TYR A 10 9.08 9.94 8.25
CA TYR A 10 9.98 9.04 7.53
C TYR A 10 9.55 8.72 6.09
N TYR A 11 8.40 9.21 5.62
CA TYR A 11 7.93 8.86 4.27
C TYR A 11 7.11 9.97 3.60
N PRO A 12 7.76 11.10 3.27
CA PRO A 12 7.09 12.25 2.66
C PRO A 12 6.66 11.95 1.23
N ARG A 13 5.66 12.70 0.72
CA ARG A 13 5.08 12.53 -0.62
C ARG A 13 6.15 12.54 -1.71
N GLU A 14 7.14 13.42 -1.57
CA GLU A 14 8.27 13.61 -2.47
C GLU A 14 9.07 12.30 -2.65
N ALA A 15 9.25 11.52 -1.59
CA ALA A 15 9.96 10.25 -1.67
C ALA A 15 9.17 9.21 -2.48
N VAL A 16 7.84 9.20 -2.39
CA VAL A 16 6.99 8.31 -3.19
C VAL A 16 6.96 8.73 -4.65
N ASP A 17 6.86 10.03 -4.91
CA ASP A 17 6.90 10.56 -6.27
C ASP A 17 8.28 10.29 -6.92
N GLU A 18 9.38 10.34 -6.16
CA GLU A 18 10.71 9.95 -6.65
C GLU A 18 10.78 8.45 -6.99
N LYS A 19 10.27 7.58 -6.11
CA LYS A 19 10.19 6.14 -6.39
C LYS A 19 9.35 5.84 -7.63
N LEU A 20 8.26 6.57 -7.82
CA LEU A 20 7.43 6.48 -9.01
C LEU A 20 8.24 6.88 -10.26
N ALA A 21 8.96 8.00 -10.21
CA ALA A 21 9.79 8.47 -11.32
C ALA A 21 10.91 7.48 -11.69
N LYS A 22 11.46 6.77 -10.68
CA LYS A 22 12.47 5.71 -10.88
C LYS A 22 11.88 4.36 -11.33
N GLY A 23 10.56 4.23 -11.41
CA GLY A 23 9.88 2.98 -11.77
C GLY A 23 9.90 1.91 -10.67
N GLU A 24 10.25 2.27 -9.44
CA GLU A 24 10.32 1.33 -8.31
C GLU A 24 8.93 0.84 -7.86
N LEU A 25 7.87 1.57 -8.25
CA LEU A 25 6.48 1.25 -7.90
C LEU A 25 5.75 0.44 -8.98
N GLU A 26 6.40 0.02 -10.07
CA GLU A 26 5.73 -0.70 -11.17
C GLU A 26 5.08 -2.02 -10.71
N LYS A 27 5.73 -2.73 -9.77
CA LYS A 27 5.16 -3.95 -9.21
C LYS A 27 3.94 -3.66 -8.33
N THR A 28 4.00 -2.61 -7.51
CA THR A 28 2.87 -2.15 -6.69
C THR A 28 1.71 -1.67 -7.57
N LYS A 29 2.00 -0.99 -8.68
CA LYS A 29 0.99 -0.60 -9.68
C LYS A 29 0.29 -1.81 -10.29
N LYS A 30 1.04 -2.86 -10.67
CA LYS A 30 0.44 -4.12 -11.15
C LYS A 30 -0.46 -4.76 -10.10
N TYR A 31 -0.05 -4.73 -8.83
CA TYR A 31 -0.89 -5.22 -7.74
C TYR A 31 -2.14 -4.37 -7.54
N LEU A 32 -2.04 -3.05 -7.65
CA LEU A 32 -3.19 -2.14 -7.60
C LEU A 32 -4.20 -2.45 -8.71
N ILE A 33 -3.77 -2.52 -9.96
CA ILE A 33 -4.65 -2.83 -11.10
C ILE A 33 -5.36 -4.17 -10.88
N GLY A 34 -4.61 -5.24 -10.59
CA GLY A 34 -5.22 -6.55 -10.37
C GLY A 34 -6.10 -6.60 -9.12
N TRP A 35 -5.80 -5.80 -8.09
CA TRP A 35 -6.64 -5.71 -6.90
C TRP A 35 -7.95 -4.99 -7.21
N THR A 36 -7.91 -3.91 -7.98
CA THR A 36 -9.10 -3.17 -8.44
C THR A 36 -10.00 -4.04 -9.31
N GLU A 37 -9.42 -4.83 -10.23
CA GLU A 37 -10.18 -5.79 -11.04
C GLU A 37 -10.90 -6.84 -10.16
N ARG A 38 -10.19 -7.42 -9.17
CA ARG A 38 -10.76 -8.45 -8.29
C ARG A 38 -11.86 -7.94 -7.38
N HIS A 39 -11.79 -6.69 -6.93
CA HIS A 39 -12.74 -6.10 -5.99
C HIS A 39 -13.69 -5.10 -6.67
N ARG A 40 -13.73 -5.07 -8.00
CA ARG A 40 -14.51 -4.11 -8.76
C ARG A 40 -15.98 -4.09 -8.33
N GLU A 41 -16.61 -5.26 -8.25
CA GLU A 41 -18.02 -5.39 -7.89
C GLU A 41 -18.29 -4.85 -6.48
N GLU A 42 -17.47 -5.24 -5.50
CA GLU A 42 -17.56 -4.77 -4.11
C GLU A 42 -17.42 -3.24 -4.02
N ILE A 43 -16.45 -2.65 -4.76
CA ILE A 43 -16.26 -1.20 -4.81
C ILE A 43 -17.48 -0.51 -5.44
N TRP A 44 -18.03 -1.08 -6.50
CA TRP A 44 -19.19 -0.53 -7.20
C TRP A 44 -20.45 -0.58 -6.35
N GLU A 45 -20.66 -1.68 -5.62
CA GLU A 45 -21.77 -1.83 -4.68
C GLU A 45 -21.69 -0.79 -3.56
N CYS A 46 -20.54 -0.65 -2.89
CA CYS A 46 -20.35 0.39 -1.87
C CYS A 46 -20.59 1.80 -2.44
N ALA A 47 -20.08 2.09 -3.65
CA ALA A 47 -20.27 3.38 -4.28
C ALA A 47 -21.75 3.69 -4.60
N ARG A 48 -22.56 2.66 -4.87
CA ARG A 48 -24.00 2.82 -5.13
C ARG A 48 -24.82 3.08 -3.87
N GLU A 49 -24.33 2.65 -2.71
CA GLU A 49 -24.92 3.02 -1.42
C GLU A 49 -24.76 4.53 -1.16
N ASP A 50 -23.65 5.12 -1.62
CA ASP A 50 -23.40 6.56 -1.53
C ASP A 50 -24.15 7.38 -2.59
N ALA A 51 -24.26 6.87 -3.83
CA ALA A 51 -24.95 7.53 -4.93
C ALA A 51 -25.46 6.56 -6.00
N GLU A 52 -26.72 6.70 -6.43
CA GLU A 52 -27.33 5.82 -7.44
C GLU A 52 -26.53 5.75 -8.77
N GLN A 53 -25.92 6.87 -9.16
CA GLN A 53 -24.97 6.98 -10.27
C GLN A 53 -23.64 7.55 -9.77
N PRO A 54 -22.71 6.69 -9.33
CA PRO A 54 -21.45 7.14 -8.73
C PRO A 54 -20.61 7.96 -9.72
N SER A 55 -20.13 9.13 -9.26
CA SER A 55 -19.12 9.90 -9.97
C SER A 55 -17.76 9.20 -9.91
N ASP A 56 -16.80 9.63 -10.74
CA ASP A 56 -15.44 9.12 -10.71
C ASP A 56 -14.78 9.30 -9.33
N GLU A 57 -15.08 10.42 -8.65
CA GLU A 57 -14.57 10.70 -7.31
C GLU A 57 -15.11 9.71 -6.29
N ILE A 58 -16.43 9.43 -6.30
CA ILE A 58 -17.06 8.47 -5.38
C ILE A 58 -16.47 7.06 -5.58
N LEU A 59 -16.22 6.66 -6.83
CA LEU A 59 -15.60 5.37 -7.13
C LEU A 59 -14.18 5.25 -6.59
N LEU A 60 -13.37 6.29 -6.75
CA LEU A 60 -12.01 6.30 -6.25
C LEU A 60 -11.96 6.39 -4.71
N ASP A 61 -12.88 7.11 -4.08
CA ASP A 61 -13.00 7.16 -2.62
C ASP A 61 -13.43 5.81 -2.04
N ASN A 62 -14.39 5.13 -2.66
CA ASN A 62 -14.79 3.78 -2.25
C ASN A 62 -13.66 2.75 -2.48
N LEU A 63 -12.88 2.88 -3.55
CA LEU A 63 -11.68 2.07 -3.75
C LEU A 63 -10.67 2.27 -2.62
N ARG A 64 -10.39 3.52 -2.22
CA ARG A 64 -9.49 3.83 -1.09
C ARG A 64 -10.04 3.28 0.23
N ALA A 65 -11.33 3.48 0.49
CA ALA A 65 -11.99 3.01 1.70
C ALA A 65 -11.92 1.48 1.80
N LEU A 66 -12.24 0.77 0.73
CA LEU A 66 -12.16 -0.69 0.71
C LEU A 66 -10.71 -1.17 0.90
N LEU A 67 -9.75 -0.51 0.27
CA LEU A 67 -8.33 -0.83 0.45
C LEU A 67 -7.87 -0.62 1.89
N LEU A 68 -8.32 0.44 2.57
CA LEU A 68 -8.05 0.65 4.01
C LEU A 68 -8.64 -0.47 4.86
N CYS A 69 -9.86 -0.90 4.55
CA CYS A 69 -10.52 -2.00 5.26
C CYS A 69 -9.79 -3.34 5.09
N LYS A 70 -9.32 -3.67 3.88
CA LYS A 70 -8.56 -4.90 3.63
C LYS A 70 -7.10 -4.80 4.08
N GLY A 71 -6.54 -3.59 4.11
CA GLY A 71 -5.22 -3.26 4.65
C GLY A 71 -4.03 -3.62 3.76
N SER A 72 -4.23 -4.21 2.58
CA SER A 72 -3.13 -4.65 1.70
C SER A 72 -3.59 -4.87 0.26
N LEU A 73 -2.73 -4.53 -0.71
CA LEU A 73 -2.95 -4.85 -2.13
C LEU A 73 -2.63 -6.32 -2.44
N GLN A 74 -1.65 -6.88 -1.73
CA GLN A 74 -1.21 -8.25 -1.94
C GLN A 74 -0.52 -8.78 -0.68
N PRO A 75 -1.27 -9.35 0.28
CA PRO A 75 -0.74 -9.75 1.59
C PRO A 75 0.49 -10.66 1.50
N ALA A 76 0.46 -11.67 0.63
CA ALA A 76 1.57 -12.60 0.47
C ALA A 76 2.86 -11.92 -0.03
N ALA A 77 2.75 -10.97 -0.96
CA ALA A 77 3.89 -10.24 -1.49
C ALA A 77 4.48 -9.27 -0.45
N GLU A 78 3.62 -8.62 0.33
CA GLU A 78 4.02 -7.73 1.41
C GLU A 78 4.69 -8.50 2.55
N MET A 79 4.16 -9.65 2.96
CA MET A 79 4.82 -10.54 3.94
C MET A 79 6.22 -10.95 3.45
N GLY A 80 6.35 -11.34 2.19
CA GLY A 80 7.65 -11.67 1.61
C GLY A 80 8.62 -10.49 1.57
N ALA A 81 8.13 -9.26 1.38
CA ALA A 81 8.95 -8.05 1.46
C ALA A 81 9.39 -7.74 2.88
N MET A 82 8.49 -7.86 3.86
CA MET A 82 8.79 -7.70 5.27
C MET A 82 9.86 -8.70 5.75
N ILE A 83 9.73 -9.99 5.36
CA ILE A 83 10.73 -11.02 5.69
C ILE A 83 12.11 -10.61 5.16
N ARG A 84 12.21 -10.09 3.94
CA ARG A 84 13.48 -9.61 3.39
C ARG A 84 14.08 -8.45 4.18
N GLU A 85 13.27 -7.52 4.67
CA GLU A 85 13.77 -6.43 5.51
C GLU A 85 14.28 -6.95 6.86
N ILE A 86 13.57 -7.88 7.48
CA ILE A 86 14.03 -8.55 8.71
C ILE A 86 15.34 -9.31 8.45
N THR A 87 15.46 -10.05 7.34
CA THR A 87 16.69 -10.77 7.00
C THR A 87 17.89 -9.82 6.83
N LYS A 88 17.68 -8.63 6.24
CA LYS A 88 18.73 -7.60 6.16
C LYS A 88 19.14 -7.12 7.55
N GLU A 89 18.18 -6.85 8.43
CA GLU A 89 18.47 -6.44 9.81
C GLU A 89 19.26 -7.51 10.56
N VAL A 90 18.89 -8.78 10.40
CA VAL A 90 19.62 -9.92 10.97
C VAL A 90 21.08 -9.92 10.50
N TRP A 91 21.30 -9.67 9.21
CA TRP A 91 22.65 -9.58 8.66
C TRP A 91 23.45 -8.41 9.28
N TYR A 92 22.90 -7.19 9.27
CA TYR A 92 23.57 -6.01 9.84
C TYR A 92 23.89 -6.15 11.33
N GLN A 93 22.98 -6.71 12.11
CA GLN A 93 23.17 -6.89 13.54
C GLN A 93 24.25 -7.93 13.84
N ASN A 94 24.33 -8.99 13.04
CA ASN A 94 25.34 -10.05 13.19
C ASN A 94 26.75 -9.61 12.76
N GLU A 95 26.90 -8.57 11.92
CA GLU A 95 28.22 -7.97 11.67
C GLU A 95 28.87 -7.43 12.96
N ASN A 96 28.06 -7.07 13.95
CA ASN A 96 28.50 -6.52 15.23
C ASN A 96 28.60 -7.56 16.36
N GLY A 97 28.39 -8.85 16.03
CA GLY A 97 28.43 -9.97 16.97
C GLY A 97 27.18 -10.86 16.88
N PRO A 98 27.29 -12.14 17.25
CA PRO A 98 26.20 -13.10 17.08
C PRO A 98 24.99 -12.72 17.95
N LYS A 99 23.85 -12.56 17.30
CA LYS A 99 22.54 -12.34 17.92
C LYS A 99 21.52 -13.32 17.37
N ASP A 100 20.56 -13.68 18.22
CA ASP A 100 19.46 -14.56 17.84
C ASP A 100 18.57 -13.90 16.77
N PRO A 101 18.43 -14.51 15.57
CA PRO A 101 17.54 -14.00 14.52
C PRO A 101 16.09 -13.79 14.97
N ASP A 102 15.57 -14.64 15.86
CA ASP A 102 14.18 -14.55 16.31
C ASP A 102 13.96 -13.31 17.18
N MET A 103 14.92 -13.00 18.07
CA MET A 103 14.91 -11.76 18.83
C MET A 103 14.96 -10.52 17.94
N ILE A 104 15.83 -10.53 16.92
CA ILE A 104 15.95 -9.41 15.97
C ILE A 104 14.64 -9.22 15.19
N ALA A 105 13.98 -10.29 14.79
CA ALA A 105 12.71 -10.23 14.10
C ALA A 105 11.61 -9.59 14.97
N VAL A 106 11.50 -9.99 16.24
CA VAL A 106 10.54 -9.42 17.20
C VAL A 106 10.83 -7.93 17.44
N ASP A 107 12.10 -7.57 17.64
CA ASP A 107 12.53 -6.18 17.83
C ASP A 107 12.21 -5.32 16.59
N TRP A 108 12.51 -5.82 15.39
CA TRP A 108 12.23 -5.13 14.14
C TRP A 108 10.74 -4.90 13.96
N GLN A 109 9.92 -5.94 14.18
CA GLN A 109 8.47 -5.83 14.06
C GLN A 109 7.90 -4.81 15.06
N THR A 110 8.34 -4.87 16.31
CA THR A 110 7.91 -3.94 17.37
C THR A 110 8.25 -2.49 17.01
N LYS A 111 9.42 -2.25 16.42
CA LYS A 111 9.90 -0.89 16.10
C LYS A 111 9.35 -0.33 14.78
N TYR A 112 9.21 -1.18 13.76
CA TYR A 112 9.07 -0.71 12.38
C TYR A 112 7.81 -1.20 11.66
N LEU A 113 7.13 -2.26 12.12
CA LEU A 113 6.06 -2.90 11.36
C LEU A 113 4.93 -1.94 10.98
N THR A 114 4.43 -1.17 11.95
CA THR A 114 3.31 -0.24 11.72
C THR A 114 3.69 0.82 10.68
N LYS A 115 4.84 1.48 10.87
CA LYS A 115 5.35 2.50 9.94
C LYS A 115 5.60 1.93 8.54
N TRP A 116 6.09 0.69 8.48
CA TRP A 116 6.33 0.01 7.23
C TRP A 116 5.02 -0.23 6.46
N ARG A 117 3.98 -0.69 7.15
CA ARG A 117 2.64 -0.90 6.56
C ARG A 117 2.01 0.42 6.12
N GLU A 118 2.09 1.46 6.96
CA GLU A 118 1.62 2.80 6.61
C GLU A 118 2.29 3.32 5.34
N ALA A 119 3.61 3.13 5.20
CA ALA A 119 4.34 3.53 3.99
C ALA A 119 3.88 2.76 2.75
N ARG A 120 3.60 1.44 2.86
CA ARG A 120 3.04 0.65 1.74
C ARG A 120 1.65 1.14 1.33
N MET A 121 0.79 1.44 2.30
CA MET A 121 -0.55 1.97 2.05
C MET A 121 -0.49 3.34 1.37
N PHE A 122 0.42 4.20 1.83
CA PHE A 122 0.61 5.52 1.24
C PHE A 122 1.10 5.45 -0.23
N GLU A 123 2.02 4.52 -0.55
CA GLU A 123 2.38 4.27 -1.95
C GLU A 123 1.18 3.89 -2.81
N ALA A 124 0.29 3.02 -2.30
CA ALA A 124 -0.91 2.63 -3.00
C ALA A 124 -1.83 3.84 -3.26
N PHE A 125 -1.95 4.74 -2.28
CA PHE A 125 -2.78 5.94 -2.40
C PHE A 125 -2.26 6.93 -3.44
N VAL A 126 -0.94 7.15 -3.45
CA VAL A 126 -0.30 7.96 -4.51
C VAL A 126 -0.51 7.31 -5.88
N LEU A 127 -0.40 5.98 -5.98
CA LEU A 127 -0.66 5.28 -7.23
C LEU A 127 -2.12 5.40 -7.67
N ILE A 128 -3.08 5.39 -6.75
CA ILE A 128 -4.50 5.62 -7.06
C ILE A 128 -4.70 6.99 -7.70
N GLU A 129 -4.11 8.04 -7.13
CA GLU A 129 -4.19 9.39 -7.69
C GLU A 129 -3.55 9.47 -9.09
N LYS A 130 -2.34 8.91 -9.24
CA LYS A 130 -1.58 9.01 -10.50
C LYS A 130 -2.18 8.16 -11.63
N ASN A 131 -2.97 7.14 -11.30
CA ASN A 131 -3.61 6.24 -12.26
C ASN A 131 -5.14 6.34 -12.23
N ALA A 132 -5.69 7.43 -11.70
CA ALA A 132 -7.13 7.62 -11.48
C ALA A 132 -7.99 7.29 -12.70
N LYS A 133 -7.62 7.80 -13.89
CA LYS A 133 -8.35 7.54 -15.15
C LYS A 133 -8.44 6.05 -15.48
N GLN A 134 -7.31 5.34 -15.42
CA GLN A 134 -7.26 3.91 -15.70
C GLN A 134 -8.07 3.11 -14.68
N LEU A 135 -8.00 3.48 -13.41
CA LEU A 135 -8.76 2.79 -12.35
C LEU A 135 -10.27 2.99 -12.52
N VAL A 136 -10.69 4.21 -12.88
CA VAL A 136 -12.10 4.50 -13.19
C VAL A 136 -12.57 3.68 -14.39
N GLU A 137 -11.76 3.58 -15.46
CA GLU A 137 -12.09 2.75 -16.62
C GLU A 137 -12.32 1.29 -16.20
N ILE A 138 -11.47 0.73 -15.34
CA ILE A 138 -11.66 -0.62 -14.79
C ILE A 138 -12.95 -0.70 -13.97
N LEU A 139 -13.18 0.26 -13.08
CA LEU A 139 -14.36 0.26 -12.21
C LEU A 139 -15.66 0.36 -13.00
N ARG A 140 -15.66 1.08 -14.13
CA ARG A 140 -16.84 1.27 -14.98
C ARG A 140 -17.06 0.19 -16.04
N ALA A 141 -16.08 -0.69 -16.30
CA ALA A 141 -16.12 -1.71 -17.36
C ALA A 141 -16.94 -2.95 -16.98
#